data_AF-A0A2K6BLR0-F1
#
_entry.id   AF-A0A2K6BLR0-F1
#
_cell.length_a   1.000
_cell.length_b   1.000
_cell.length_c   1.000
_cell.angle_alpha   90.00
_cell.angle_beta   90.00
_cell.angle_gamma   90.00
#
_symmetry.space_group_name_H-M   'P 1'
#
loop_
_entity.id
_entity.type
_entity.pdbx_description
1 polymer ?
#
loop_
_entity_poly.entity_id
_entity_poly.type
_entity_poly.pdbx_seq_one_letter_code
_entity_poly.pdbx_strand_id
1 'polypeptide(L)'
;MADMEAAFDDAVEERVINEEYKIWKQNTPFLYDLVMTHALEWLSLTAQWLPDVTTPEGKDFSIHRLVLGTHTWDEQNHLVIASVQLPNDDAQFDVSHYDISGKIEIEIKINHEGEVNRARYMPQNRCIIATKTPSSDVLVFDYTKHPSKPDPSGECNPDLRLCGHQKEGYGLSWNPNLSGHLLNASDDHTICLWDISAVPKEGKVVDAKTIFTGHTAVVEDVSWHLLHESLFGSVADDQKLMIWDTRSNSTSKPSHSVDAHNAEVNCLSFNPYSEFILATGSDLRNLKLKLHSFEPHKDEIFQVQWSPHNETILASSGTDRRLNVWDLSKIGEEQSPEDAEDGPPELLFIHGGHTAKISDFSWNPNEP
;
A
#
# COMPACT_ATOMS: atom_id res chain seq x y z
N MET A 1 25.43 7.30 -26.52
CA MET A 1 24.51 6.73 -27.54
C MET A 1 23.33 6.11 -26.80
N ALA A 2 23.55 5.19 -25.86
CA ALA A 2 22.52 4.70 -24.92
C ALA A 2 21.84 5.82 -24.11
N ASP A 3 22.59 6.73 -23.48
CA ASP A 3 21.98 7.85 -22.72
C ASP A 3 21.19 8.85 -23.58
N MET A 4 21.48 8.90 -24.88
CA MET A 4 20.80 9.79 -25.82
C MET A 4 19.51 9.15 -26.36
N GLU A 5 19.49 7.82 -26.50
CA GLU A 5 18.29 7.04 -26.83
C GLU A 5 17.33 7.00 -25.63
N ALA A 6 17.82 6.74 -24.42
CA ALA A 6 17.02 6.79 -23.20
C ALA A 6 16.36 8.18 -23.00
N ALA A 7 17.13 9.26 -23.12
CA ALA A 7 16.58 10.62 -23.01
C ALA A 7 15.57 10.97 -24.12
N PHE A 8 15.67 10.34 -25.29
CA PHE A 8 14.70 10.53 -26.37
C PHE A 8 13.39 9.80 -26.07
N ASP A 9 13.47 8.55 -25.59
CA ASP A 9 12.31 7.76 -25.21
C ASP A 9 11.56 8.42 -24.04
N ASP A 10 12.28 8.91 -23.03
CA ASP A 10 11.72 9.66 -21.90
C ASP A 10 10.94 10.90 -22.36
N ALA A 11 11.48 11.66 -23.31
CA ALA A 11 10.84 12.88 -23.82
C ALA A 11 9.57 12.58 -24.64
N VAL A 12 9.55 11.47 -25.37
CA VAL A 12 8.36 11.01 -26.08
C VAL A 12 7.29 10.57 -25.09
N GLU A 13 7.67 9.79 -24.07
CA GLU A 13 6.78 9.34 -23.02
C GLU A 13 6.19 10.52 -22.23
N GLU A 14 7.01 11.48 -21.83
CA GLU A 14 6.56 12.70 -21.13
C GLU A 14 5.50 13.47 -21.92
N ARG A 15 5.66 13.54 -23.26
CA ARG A 15 4.65 14.18 -24.12
C ARG A 15 3.33 13.41 -24.11
N VAL A 16 3.38 12.08 -24.16
CA VAL A 16 2.18 11.23 -24.09
C VAL A 16 1.49 11.42 -22.74
N ILE A 17 2.24 11.35 -21.65
CA ILE A 17 1.74 11.54 -20.28
C ILE A 17 1.01 12.88 -20.14
N ASN A 18 1.61 13.96 -20.64
CA ASN A 18 1.03 15.30 -20.54
C ASN A 18 -0.27 15.44 -21.34
N GLU A 19 -0.37 14.81 -22.52
CA GLU A 19 -1.60 14.82 -23.31
C GLU A 19 -2.70 13.96 -22.67
N GLU A 20 -2.37 12.75 -22.19
CA GLU A 20 -3.30 11.90 -21.46
C GLU A 20 -3.86 12.59 -20.21
N TYR A 21 -3.00 13.26 -19.43
CA TYR A 21 -3.43 13.98 -18.23
C TYR A 21 -4.38 15.14 -18.55
N LYS A 22 -4.15 15.87 -19.65
CA LYS A 22 -5.07 16.94 -20.10
C LYS A 22 -6.44 16.37 -20.47
N ILE A 23 -6.46 15.24 -21.17
CA ILE A 23 -7.71 14.56 -21.56
C ILE A 23 -8.44 14.07 -20.31
N TRP A 24 -7.73 13.39 -19.40
CA TRP A 24 -8.28 12.95 -18.12
C TRP A 24 -8.90 14.13 -17.34
N LYS A 25 -8.17 15.25 -17.22
CA LYS A 25 -8.64 16.44 -16.52
C LYS A 25 -9.90 17.08 -17.14
N GLN A 26 -10.08 16.97 -18.45
CA GLN A 26 -11.32 17.43 -19.10
C GLN A 26 -12.51 16.52 -18.80
N ASN A 27 -12.25 15.23 -18.57
CA ASN A 27 -13.27 14.22 -18.29
C ASN A 27 -13.59 14.05 -16.80
N THR A 28 -12.83 14.66 -15.88
CA THR A 28 -13.05 14.46 -14.43
C THR A 28 -14.48 14.75 -13.96
N PRO A 29 -15.23 15.75 -14.47
CA PRO A 29 -16.61 15.99 -14.02
C PRO A 29 -17.59 14.87 -14.36
N PHE A 30 -17.24 13.99 -15.30
CA PHE A 30 -18.07 12.84 -15.70
C PHE A 30 -17.63 11.54 -15.03
N LEU A 31 -16.39 11.50 -14.53
CA LEU A 31 -15.75 10.28 -14.02
C LEU A 31 -15.71 10.21 -12.49
N TYR A 32 -15.81 11.35 -11.79
CA TYR A 32 -15.61 11.42 -10.35
C TYR A 32 -16.64 12.33 -9.69
N ASP A 33 -17.12 11.89 -8.53
CA ASP A 33 -17.87 12.74 -7.61
C ASP A 33 -16.93 13.64 -6.79
N LEU A 34 -15.69 13.19 -6.55
CA LEU A 34 -14.66 13.94 -5.82
C LEU A 34 -13.27 13.75 -6.45
N VAL A 35 -12.58 14.86 -6.70
CA VAL A 35 -11.15 14.86 -7.05
C VAL A 35 -10.43 15.90 -6.21
N MET A 36 -9.49 15.43 -5.39
CA MET A 36 -8.61 16.29 -4.60
C MET A 36 -7.16 16.05 -5.03
N THR A 37 -6.53 17.05 -5.63
CA THR A 37 -5.12 16.99 -6.02
C THR A 37 -4.30 17.88 -5.10
N HIS A 38 -3.31 17.29 -4.42
CA HIS A 38 -2.41 18.00 -3.53
C HIS A 38 -0.96 17.64 -3.84
N ALA A 39 -0.16 18.66 -4.14
CA ALA A 39 1.27 18.50 -4.33
C ALA A 39 1.95 18.46 -2.97
N LEU A 40 2.44 17.28 -2.58
CA LEU A 40 3.26 17.12 -1.38
C LEU A 40 4.62 17.81 -1.55
N GLU A 41 5.22 18.20 -0.43
CA GLU A 41 6.58 18.74 -0.39
C GLU A 41 7.61 17.72 -0.89
N TRP A 42 7.42 16.45 -0.51
CA TRP A 42 8.25 15.31 -0.90
C TRP A 42 7.37 14.15 -1.33
N LEU A 43 7.91 13.28 -2.19
CA LEU A 43 7.23 12.05 -2.60
C LEU A 43 7.01 11.14 -1.39
N SER A 44 5.87 10.43 -1.38
CA SER A 44 5.58 9.40 -0.38
C SER A 44 5.59 8.03 -1.05
N LEU A 45 6.36 7.09 -0.49
CA LEU A 45 6.36 5.69 -0.92
C LEU A 45 5.22 4.87 -0.28
N THR A 46 4.49 5.46 0.67
CA THR A 46 3.46 4.79 1.46
C THR A 46 2.22 5.67 1.60
N ALA A 47 1.05 5.05 1.61
CA ALA A 47 -0.20 5.73 1.94
C ALA A 47 -1.13 4.76 2.67
N GLN A 48 -1.63 5.16 3.85
CA GLN A 48 -2.66 4.39 4.54
C GLN A 48 -3.60 5.30 5.31
N TRP A 49 -4.91 5.14 5.12
CA TRP A 49 -5.91 5.81 5.95
C TRP A 49 -5.85 5.30 7.39
N LEU A 50 -5.84 6.23 8.35
CA LEU A 50 -6.16 5.90 9.73
C LEU A 50 -7.68 5.68 9.84
N PRO A 51 -8.13 4.75 10.69
CA PRO A 51 -9.54 4.36 10.74
C PRO A 51 -10.41 5.35 11.53
N ASP A 52 -9.87 6.43 12.10
CA ASP A 52 -10.67 7.43 12.82
C ASP A 52 -11.17 8.51 11.90
N VAL A 53 -12.41 8.90 12.17
CA VAL A 53 -13.07 10.03 11.55
C VAL A 53 -13.58 10.93 12.67
N THR A 54 -13.32 12.22 12.52
CA THR A 54 -13.88 13.24 13.40
C THR A 54 -14.81 14.14 12.61
N THR A 55 -16.09 14.19 12.99
CA THR A 55 -17.09 15.05 12.34
C THR A 55 -17.39 16.25 13.24
N PRO A 56 -16.90 17.46 12.93
CA PRO A 56 -17.19 18.64 13.73
C PRO A 56 -18.68 19.00 13.66
N GLU A 57 -19.29 19.32 14.81
CA GLU A 57 -20.71 19.69 14.86
C GLU A 57 -21.02 20.90 13.98
N GLY A 58 -22.04 20.78 13.13
CA GLY A 58 -22.49 21.86 12.24
C GLY A 58 -21.60 22.11 11.03
N LYS A 59 -20.67 21.20 10.71
CA LYS A 59 -19.89 21.20 9.47
C LYS A 59 -20.40 20.14 8.49
N ASP A 60 -20.24 20.44 7.22
CA ASP A 60 -20.58 19.62 6.04
C ASP A 60 -19.43 18.72 5.60
N PHE A 61 -18.38 18.62 6.41
CA PHE A 61 -17.22 17.76 6.17
C PHE A 61 -16.84 16.99 7.43
N SER A 62 -16.17 15.88 7.21
CA SER A 62 -15.52 15.06 8.22
C SER A 62 -14.00 15.13 8.03
N ILE A 63 -13.27 14.98 9.13
CA ILE A 63 -11.81 14.99 9.14
C ILE A 63 -11.34 13.53 9.24
N HIS A 64 -10.71 13.09 8.16
CA HIS A 64 -10.03 11.81 8.04
C HIS A 64 -8.52 12.03 8.16
N ARG A 65 -7.75 10.98 8.44
CA ARG A 65 -6.29 11.09 8.55
C ARG A 65 -5.56 10.04 7.73
N LEU A 66 -4.39 10.42 7.20
CA LEU A 66 -3.51 9.57 6.41
C LEU A 66 -2.15 9.44 7.09
N VAL A 67 -1.62 8.22 7.06
CA VAL A 67 -0.20 7.93 7.31
C VAL A 67 0.54 8.00 5.98
N LEU A 68 1.53 8.88 5.92
CA LEU A 68 2.40 9.12 4.76
C LEU A 68 3.87 9.03 5.20
N GLY A 69 4.76 8.96 4.22
CA GLY A 69 6.20 9.01 4.40
C GLY A 69 6.82 10.07 3.51
N THR A 70 8.10 10.35 3.71
CA THR A 70 8.90 11.10 2.74
C THR A 70 9.94 10.21 2.11
N HIS A 71 10.29 10.54 0.87
CA HIS A 71 11.43 10.01 0.13
C HIS A 71 12.23 11.18 -0.43
N THR A 72 13.33 11.49 0.24
CA THR A 72 14.20 12.62 -0.08
C THR A 72 15.64 12.13 -0.25
N TRP A 73 16.41 12.77 -1.13
CA TRP A 73 17.82 12.40 -1.34
C TRP A 73 18.75 12.91 -0.25
N ASP A 74 18.69 14.21 0.09
CA ASP A 74 19.67 14.84 0.99
C ASP A 74 19.03 15.56 2.19
N GLU A 75 17.70 15.49 2.33
CA GLU A 75 16.97 16.13 3.43
C GLU A 75 16.57 15.14 4.53
N GLN A 76 16.19 15.68 5.69
CA GLN A 76 15.68 14.88 6.79
C GLN A 76 14.34 14.25 6.38
N ASN A 77 14.28 12.92 6.42
CA ASN A 77 13.06 12.18 6.14
C ASN A 77 12.13 12.16 7.36
N HIS A 78 10.83 12.01 7.12
CA HIS A 78 9.81 12.05 8.15
C HIS A 78 8.73 10.96 7.95
N LEU A 79 8.28 10.40 9.07
CA LEU A 79 6.95 9.80 9.16
C LEU A 79 5.93 10.93 9.33
N VAL A 80 4.88 10.93 8.51
CA VAL A 80 3.95 12.05 8.38
C VAL A 80 2.53 11.58 8.65
N ILE A 81 1.79 12.33 9.48
CA ILE A 81 0.34 12.18 9.63
C ILE A 81 -0.32 13.45 9.11
N ALA A 82 -1.18 13.28 8.12
CA ALA A 82 -1.91 14.36 7.47
C ALA A 82 -3.42 14.23 7.75
N SER A 83 -4.10 15.35 7.93
CA SER A 83 -5.56 15.42 7.97
C SER A 83 -6.11 15.76 6.60
N VAL A 84 -7.22 15.13 6.22
CA VAL A 84 -7.95 15.36 4.98
C VAL A 84 -9.41 15.68 5.34
N GLN A 85 -9.91 16.81 4.85
CA GLN A 85 -11.33 17.15 4.97
C GLN A 85 -12.09 16.53 3.79
N LEU A 86 -12.97 15.57 4.07
CA LEU A 86 -13.85 14.94 3.09
C LEU A 86 -15.29 15.45 3.31
N PRO A 87 -16.04 15.78 2.24
CA PRO A 87 -17.45 16.12 2.35
C PRO A 87 -18.25 14.97 3.00
N ASN A 88 -19.26 15.30 3.80
CA ASN A 88 -20.23 14.32 4.27
C ASN A 88 -21.25 13.99 3.17
N ASP A 89 -21.87 12.79 3.22
CA ASP A 89 -22.91 12.35 2.27
C ASP A 89 -24.09 13.33 2.13
N ASP A 90 -24.42 14.08 3.19
CA ASP A 90 -25.54 15.02 3.24
C ASP A 90 -25.18 16.44 2.78
N ALA A 91 -23.92 16.69 2.39
CA ALA A 91 -23.48 17.97 1.86
C ALA A 91 -24.20 18.28 0.53
N GLN A 92 -24.97 19.37 0.49
CA GLN A 92 -25.58 19.84 -0.76
C GLN A 92 -24.53 20.57 -1.61
N PHE A 93 -24.20 19.98 -2.76
CA PHE A 93 -23.24 20.58 -3.69
C PHE A 93 -23.91 21.63 -4.59
N ASP A 94 -23.39 22.86 -4.57
CA ASP A 94 -23.73 23.88 -5.56
C ASP A 94 -22.91 23.62 -6.84
N VAL A 95 -23.56 23.06 -7.86
CA VAL A 95 -22.98 22.67 -9.17
C VAL A 95 -22.29 23.86 -9.88
N SER A 96 -22.51 25.10 -9.43
CA SER A 96 -21.86 26.29 -9.99
C SER A 96 -20.43 26.51 -9.50
N HIS A 97 -19.99 25.89 -8.40
CA HIS A 97 -18.66 26.03 -7.82
C HIS A 97 -18.00 24.65 -7.66
N TYR A 98 -17.33 24.18 -8.71
CA TYR A 98 -16.51 22.95 -8.72
C TYR A 98 -15.26 23.02 -7.83
N ASP A 99 -15.19 23.95 -6.88
CA ASP A 99 -14.04 24.11 -5.98
C ASP A 99 -14.43 23.62 -4.58
N ILE A 100 -14.72 22.33 -4.48
CA ILE A 100 -14.72 21.62 -3.19
C ILE A 100 -13.24 21.47 -2.82
N SER A 101 -12.63 22.56 -2.34
CA SER A 101 -11.24 22.52 -1.89
C SER A 101 -11.19 21.82 -0.54
N GLY A 102 -11.36 20.50 -0.53
CA GLY A 102 -11.02 19.69 0.63
C GLY A 102 -9.60 20.03 1.05
N LYS A 103 -9.40 20.35 2.32
CA LYS A 103 -8.10 20.81 2.80
C LYS A 103 -7.28 19.61 3.27
N ILE A 104 -6.04 19.52 2.77
CA ILE A 104 -5.04 18.58 3.25
C ILE A 104 -4.01 19.38 4.07
N GLU A 105 -3.81 19.01 5.32
CA GLU A 105 -2.85 19.63 6.23
C GLU A 105 -1.96 18.58 6.89
N ILE A 106 -0.70 18.93 7.10
CA ILE A 106 0.23 18.07 7.84
C ILE A 106 0.08 18.35 9.34
N GLU A 107 -0.38 17.36 10.11
CA GLU A 107 -0.59 17.49 11.56
C GLU A 107 0.67 17.17 12.34
N ILE A 108 1.34 16.07 11.99
CA ILE A 108 2.49 15.53 12.73
C ILE A 108 3.59 15.15 11.73
N LYS A 109 4.82 15.60 12.00
CA LYS A 109 6.04 15.11 11.35
C LYS A 109 7.00 14.57 12.42
N ILE A 110 7.42 13.32 12.28
CA ILE A 110 8.39 12.66 13.18
C ILE A 110 9.66 12.37 12.38
N ASN A 111 10.83 12.75 12.88
CA ASN A 111 12.12 12.44 12.23
C ASN A 111 12.26 10.92 12.05
N HIS A 112 12.71 10.52 10.86
CA HIS A 112 12.87 9.11 10.48
C HIS A 112 14.30 8.84 9.96
N GLU A 113 14.80 7.62 10.16
CA GLU A 113 16.12 7.20 9.65
C GLU A 113 15.98 6.74 8.21
N GLY A 114 16.37 7.61 7.28
CA GLY A 114 16.17 7.38 5.85
C GLY A 114 14.71 7.53 5.43
N GLU A 115 14.41 7.27 4.17
CA GLU A 115 13.05 7.29 3.62
C GLU A 115 12.14 6.23 4.26
N VAL A 116 10.84 6.47 4.18
CA VAL A 116 9.82 5.57 4.72
C VAL A 116 9.32 4.65 3.61
N ASN A 117 9.93 3.48 3.45
CA ASN A 117 9.59 2.51 2.40
C ASN A 117 8.13 2.04 2.50
N ARG A 118 7.66 1.79 3.73
CA ARG A 118 6.26 1.45 4.04
C ARG A 118 5.94 1.85 5.47
N ALA A 119 4.75 2.39 5.71
CA ALA A 119 4.24 2.69 7.05
C ALA A 119 2.86 2.07 7.24
N ARG A 120 2.66 1.33 8.35
CA ARG A 120 1.38 0.67 8.65
C ARG A 120 0.98 0.82 10.11
N TYR A 121 -0.27 1.22 10.37
CA TYR A 121 -0.81 1.30 11.73
C TYR A 121 -1.20 -0.09 12.26
N MET A 122 -1.08 -0.29 13.57
CA MET A 122 -1.55 -1.51 14.24
C MET A 122 -3.07 -1.47 14.44
N PRO A 123 -3.86 -2.42 13.91
CA PRO A 123 -5.33 -2.36 13.97
C PRO A 123 -5.92 -2.22 15.38
N GLN A 124 -5.32 -2.87 16.38
CA GLN A 124 -5.80 -2.85 17.76
C GLN A 124 -5.41 -1.58 18.52
N ASN A 125 -4.38 -0.85 18.06
CA ASN A 125 -4.03 0.46 18.58
C ASN A 125 -3.43 1.32 17.45
N ARG A 126 -4.31 2.10 16.81
CA ARG A 126 -4.00 2.97 15.67
C ARG A 126 -2.91 4.01 15.93
N CYS A 127 -2.57 4.28 17.20
CA CYS A 127 -1.49 5.20 17.55
C CYS A 127 -0.10 4.63 17.23
N ILE A 128 0.00 3.30 17.17
CA ILE A 128 1.23 2.58 16.90
C ILE A 128 1.37 2.39 15.39
N ILE A 129 2.46 2.90 14.83
CA ILE A 129 2.80 2.80 13.41
C ILE A 129 4.17 2.12 13.31
N ALA A 130 4.25 1.03 12.56
CA ALA A 130 5.53 0.45 12.15
C ALA A 130 5.95 1.06 10.80
N THR A 131 7.25 1.29 10.64
CA THR A 131 7.85 1.80 9.41
C THR A 131 9.02 0.94 8.97
N LYS A 132 9.18 0.86 7.65
CA LYS A 132 10.37 0.29 7.01
C LYS A 132 11.36 1.37 6.63
N THR A 133 12.61 1.09 6.97
CA THR A 133 13.77 1.93 6.70
C THR A 133 14.57 1.35 5.53
N PRO A 134 15.50 2.12 4.94
CA PRO A 134 16.48 1.62 3.97
C PRO A 134 17.59 0.76 4.62
N SER A 135 17.50 0.55 5.93
CA SER A 135 18.39 -0.33 6.69
C SER A 135 17.70 -1.66 7.01
N SER A 136 18.39 -2.54 7.74
CA SER A 136 17.80 -3.79 8.24
C SER A 136 16.63 -3.59 9.21
N ASP A 137 16.58 -2.44 9.88
CA ASP A 137 15.71 -2.27 11.03
C ASP A 137 14.27 -1.93 10.63
N VAL A 138 13.33 -2.40 11.44
CA VAL A 138 11.94 -1.92 11.43
C VAL A 138 11.78 -0.99 12.63
N LEU A 139 11.23 0.19 12.44
CA LEU A 139 10.99 1.14 13.52
C LEU A 139 9.51 1.14 13.89
N VAL A 140 9.22 1.32 15.17
CA VAL A 140 7.84 1.46 15.67
C VAL A 140 7.73 2.78 16.42
N PHE A 141 6.71 3.54 16.07
CA PHE A 141 6.40 4.84 16.65
C PHE A 141 5.00 4.84 17.26
N ASP A 142 4.88 5.45 18.44
CA ASP A 142 3.61 5.88 18.98
C ASP A 142 3.49 7.39 18.76
N TYR A 143 2.81 7.81 17.70
CA TYR A 143 2.81 9.22 17.30
C TYR A 143 2.27 10.17 18.37
N THR A 144 1.52 9.66 19.37
CA THR A 144 0.99 10.47 20.48
C THR A 144 2.06 10.84 21.51
N LYS A 145 3.20 10.14 21.50
CA LYS A 145 4.36 10.41 22.37
C LYS A 145 5.39 11.33 21.73
N HIS A 146 5.19 11.71 20.47
CA HIS A 146 6.05 12.61 19.73
C HIS A 146 5.42 14.00 19.60
N PRO A 147 6.21 15.09 19.61
CA PRO A 147 5.69 16.42 19.31
C PRO A 147 5.19 16.48 17.86
N SER A 148 4.20 17.34 17.59
CA SER A 148 3.68 17.54 16.23
C SER A 148 4.70 18.12 15.26
N LYS A 149 5.65 18.91 15.78
CA LYS A 149 6.78 19.44 15.02
C LYS A 149 8.05 18.63 15.33
N PRO A 150 8.83 18.26 14.30
CA PRO A 150 10.01 17.44 14.47
C PRO A 150 11.13 18.21 15.18
N ASP A 151 12.03 17.46 15.83
CA ASP A 151 13.21 18.04 16.47
C ASP A 151 14.19 18.57 15.39
N PRO A 152 14.63 19.85 15.48
CA PRO A 152 15.58 20.44 14.52
C PRO A 152 16.94 19.74 14.42
N SER A 153 17.29 18.90 15.40
CA SER A 153 18.52 18.08 15.36
C SER A 153 18.49 16.99 14.29
N GLY A 154 17.31 16.62 13.79
CA GLY A 154 17.12 15.50 12.86
C GLY A 154 17.21 14.12 13.55
N GLU A 155 17.38 14.05 14.87
CA GLU A 155 17.50 12.77 15.57
C GLU A 155 16.18 12.00 15.51
N CYS A 156 16.25 10.77 15.01
CA CYS A 156 15.13 9.82 14.99
C CYS A 156 15.07 9.07 16.33
N ASN A 157 13.91 9.11 16.98
CA ASN A 157 13.72 8.55 18.31
C ASN A 157 12.58 7.52 18.31
N PRO A 158 12.76 6.33 17.71
CA PRO A 158 11.71 5.32 17.69
C PRO A 158 11.36 4.85 19.11
N ASP A 159 10.10 4.44 19.30
CA ASP A 159 9.61 3.83 20.54
C ASP A 159 10.15 2.40 20.67
N LEU A 160 10.16 1.65 19.56
CA LEU A 160 10.86 0.37 19.45
C LEU A 160 11.66 0.29 18.14
N ARG A 161 12.79 -0.40 18.19
CA ARG A 161 13.62 -0.80 17.06
C ARG A 161 13.60 -2.32 17.00
N LEU A 162 13.05 -2.86 15.92
CA LEU A 162 12.92 -4.30 15.73
C LEU A 162 14.06 -4.77 14.82
N CYS A 163 14.87 -5.69 15.33
CA CYS A 163 16.05 -6.22 14.67
C CYS A 163 15.83 -7.68 14.27
N GLY A 164 16.50 -8.12 13.20
CA GLY A 164 16.44 -9.51 12.71
C GLY A 164 16.91 -9.64 11.26
N HIS A 165 16.53 -8.69 10.42
CA HIS A 165 16.95 -8.65 9.02
C HIS A 165 18.41 -8.18 8.85
N GLN A 166 18.92 -8.35 7.64
CA GLN A 166 20.26 -7.93 7.22
C GLN A 166 20.24 -6.88 6.10
N LYS A 167 19.07 -6.65 5.48
CA LYS A 167 18.86 -5.67 4.42
C LYS A 167 17.50 -5.00 4.58
N GLU A 168 17.25 -3.98 3.77
CA GLU A 168 15.94 -3.34 3.68
C GLU A 168 14.85 -4.27 3.14
N GLY A 169 13.65 -3.71 2.98
CA GLY A 169 12.51 -4.36 2.34
C GLY A 169 11.23 -3.54 2.47
N TYR A 170 10.18 -3.99 1.81
CA TYR A 170 8.92 -3.25 1.68
C TYR A 170 7.74 -3.89 2.42
N GLY A 171 7.57 -5.20 2.30
CA GLY A 171 6.42 -5.93 2.88
C GLY A 171 6.27 -5.72 4.39
N LEU A 172 5.09 -5.29 4.86
CA LEU A 172 4.85 -4.97 6.26
C LEU A 172 3.39 -5.23 6.62
N SER A 173 3.12 -6.11 7.59
CA SER A 173 1.75 -6.50 7.94
C SER A 173 1.56 -6.76 9.43
N TRP A 174 0.65 -6.01 10.05
CA TRP A 174 0.18 -6.26 11.40
C TRP A 174 -0.88 -7.36 11.40
N ASN A 175 -0.81 -8.26 12.38
CA ASN A 175 -1.84 -9.26 12.57
C ASN A 175 -3.11 -8.59 13.14
N PRO A 176 -4.27 -8.67 12.47
CA PRO A 176 -5.51 -8.04 12.98
C PRO A 176 -6.13 -8.80 14.16
N ASN A 177 -5.75 -10.07 14.36
CA ASN A 177 -6.31 -10.93 15.41
C ASN A 177 -5.40 -11.05 16.64
N LEU A 178 -4.08 -10.85 16.48
CA LEU A 178 -3.11 -10.88 17.57
C LEU A 178 -2.39 -9.54 17.69
N SER A 179 -2.68 -8.81 18.77
CA SER A 179 -2.04 -7.52 19.03
C SER A 179 -0.52 -7.66 19.14
N GLY A 180 0.20 -6.71 18.55
CA GLY A 180 1.66 -6.64 18.62
C GLY A 180 2.40 -7.63 17.72
N HIS A 181 1.71 -8.50 16.97
CA HIS A 181 2.35 -9.40 16.01
C HIS A 181 2.53 -8.69 14.67
N LEU A 182 3.78 -8.54 14.24
CA LEU A 182 4.17 -7.83 13.02
C LEU A 182 5.04 -8.73 12.14
N LEU A 183 4.69 -8.83 10.86
CA LEU A 183 5.52 -9.45 9.82
C LEU A 183 6.23 -8.38 9.00
N ASN A 184 7.46 -8.67 8.59
CA ASN A 184 8.20 -7.90 7.60
C ASN A 184 8.89 -8.81 6.58
N ALA A 185 8.86 -8.40 5.32
CA ALA A 185 9.61 -8.97 4.20
C ALA A 185 10.90 -8.16 3.94
N SER A 186 11.94 -8.83 3.42
CA SER A 186 13.25 -8.22 3.20
C SER A 186 14.03 -8.83 2.02
N ASP A 187 14.95 -8.03 1.48
CA ASP A 187 15.92 -8.37 0.44
C ASP A 187 16.98 -9.39 0.88
N ASP A 188 16.98 -9.77 2.16
CA ASP A 188 17.79 -10.86 2.69
C ASP A 188 17.15 -12.25 2.52
N HIS A 189 16.03 -12.31 1.78
CA HIS A 189 15.26 -13.51 1.44
C HIS A 189 14.49 -14.10 2.63
N THR A 190 14.38 -13.35 3.73
CA THR A 190 13.70 -13.82 4.95
C THR A 190 12.46 -13.01 5.27
N ILE A 191 11.63 -13.60 6.12
CA ILE A 191 10.48 -12.93 6.73
C ILE A 191 10.70 -12.95 8.24
N CYS A 192 10.70 -11.80 8.89
CA CYS A 192 10.77 -11.73 10.35
C CYS A 192 9.37 -11.53 10.94
N LEU A 193 9.13 -12.21 12.06
CA LEU A 193 7.98 -12.03 12.94
C LEU A 193 8.46 -11.47 14.27
N TRP A 194 7.87 -10.37 14.72
CA TRP A 194 8.05 -9.85 16.08
C TRP A 194 6.74 -9.92 16.86
N ASP A 195 6.89 -9.99 18.19
CA ASP A 195 5.81 -9.86 19.15
C ASP A 195 6.15 -8.72 20.10
N ILE A 196 5.66 -7.52 19.76
CA ILE A 196 5.96 -6.31 20.54
C ILE A 196 5.12 -6.21 21.82
N SER A 197 4.16 -7.13 22.04
CA SER A 197 3.32 -7.16 23.24
C SER A 197 4.06 -7.73 24.45
N ALA A 198 5.08 -8.58 24.20
CA ALA A 198 5.86 -9.26 25.22
C ALA A 198 7.12 -8.51 25.67
N VAL A 199 7.36 -7.30 25.15
CA VAL A 199 8.59 -6.54 25.35
C VAL A 199 8.64 -5.93 26.77
N PRO A 200 9.73 -6.12 27.53
CA PRO A 200 9.92 -5.43 28.81
C PRO A 200 9.93 -3.91 28.62
N LYS A 201 9.24 -3.17 29.49
CA LYS A 201 9.07 -1.70 29.42
C LYS A 201 10.37 -0.87 29.37
N GLU A 202 11.53 -1.48 29.57
CA GLU A 202 12.84 -0.81 29.66
C GLU A 202 13.73 -1.01 28.42
N GLY A 203 13.37 -1.91 27.49
CA GLY A 203 14.14 -2.16 26.27
C GLY A 203 13.49 -1.56 25.03
N LYS A 204 14.22 -0.71 24.29
CA LYS A 204 13.78 -0.21 22.98
C LYS A 204 14.07 -1.18 21.83
N VAL A 205 14.98 -2.14 21.99
CA VAL A 205 15.39 -3.06 20.92
C VAL A 205 14.71 -4.42 21.11
N VAL A 206 14.14 -4.97 20.04
CA VAL A 206 13.40 -6.24 20.05
C VAL A 206 13.90 -7.14 18.93
N ASP A 207 14.44 -8.30 19.28
CA ASP A 207 14.86 -9.30 18.29
C ASP A 207 13.66 -10.07 17.71
N ALA A 208 13.79 -10.56 16.48
CA ALA A 208 12.78 -11.37 15.81
C ALA A 208 12.42 -12.62 16.65
N LYS A 209 11.13 -12.81 16.90
CA LYS A 209 10.57 -14.01 17.54
C LYS A 209 10.72 -15.24 16.65
N THR A 210 10.56 -15.06 15.34
CA THR A 210 10.70 -16.14 14.35
C THR A 210 11.19 -15.56 13.03
N ILE A 211 12.10 -16.27 12.37
CA ILE A 211 12.61 -15.93 11.03
C ILE A 211 12.25 -17.08 10.10
N PHE A 212 11.49 -16.77 9.05
CA PHE A 212 11.11 -17.72 8.01
C PHE A 212 12.06 -17.61 6.82
N THR A 213 12.53 -18.75 6.31
CA THR A 213 13.67 -18.84 5.37
C THR A 213 13.38 -19.76 4.19
N GLY A 214 12.11 -19.85 3.76
CA GLY A 214 11.73 -20.72 2.65
C GLY A 214 11.88 -20.10 1.26
N HIS A 215 11.83 -18.77 1.15
CA HIS A 215 12.08 -18.08 -0.11
C HIS A 215 13.56 -18.13 -0.50
N THR A 216 13.82 -18.08 -1.80
CA THR A 216 15.18 -18.18 -2.36
C THR A 216 15.69 -16.89 -3.02
N ALA A 217 14.85 -15.86 -3.06
CA ALA A 217 15.15 -14.52 -3.58
C ALA A 217 14.52 -13.45 -2.68
N VAL A 218 14.59 -12.17 -3.08
CA VAL A 218 14.02 -11.04 -2.34
C VAL A 218 12.55 -11.28 -2.04
N VAL A 219 12.14 -11.09 -0.78
CA VAL A 219 10.74 -11.19 -0.38
C VAL A 219 10.13 -9.79 -0.48
N GLU A 220 9.20 -9.64 -1.41
CA GLU A 220 8.62 -8.34 -1.76
C GLU A 220 7.52 -7.93 -0.78
N ASP A 221 6.59 -8.85 -0.50
CA ASP A 221 5.43 -8.55 0.33
C ASP A 221 5.00 -9.72 1.22
N VAL A 222 4.39 -9.35 2.36
CA VAL A 222 3.85 -10.27 3.36
C VAL A 222 2.51 -9.75 3.85
N SER A 223 1.55 -10.64 4.05
CA SER A 223 0.22 -10.26 4.50
C SER A 223 -0.35 -11.32 5.43
N TRP A 224 -0.80 -10.91 6.62
CA TRP A 224 -1.57 -11.79 7.49
C TRP A 224 -2.91 -12.12 6.86
N HIS A 225 -3.35 -13.35 7.10
CA HIS A 225 -4.74 -13.70 6.88
C HIS A 225 -5.64 -12.91 7.84
N LEU A 226 -6.77 -12.40 7.35
CA LEU A 226 -7.61 -11.46 8.10
C LEU A 226 -8.48 -12.15 9.17
N LEU A 227 -8.90 -13.41 8.95
CA LEU A 227 -9.67 -14.21 9.93
C LEU A 227 -8.83 -15.21 10.75
N HIS A 228 -7.87 -15.90 10.14
CA HIS A 228 -7.04 -16.91 10.80
C HIS A 228 -5.74 -16.33 11.33
N GLU A 229 -5.63 -16.16 12.64
CA GLU A 229 -4.47 -15.54 13.31
C GLU A 229 -3.12 -16.21 13.05
N SER A 230 -3.10 -17.50 12.69
CA SER A 230 -1.87 -18.26 12.51
C SER A 230 -1.36 -18.28 11.07
N LEU A 231 -2.18 -17.88 10.10
CA LEU A 231 -1.89 -17.98 8.67
C LEU A 231 -1.44 -16.64 8.10
N PHE A 232 -0.44 -16.67 7.24
CA PHE A 232 -0.04 -15.52 6.44
C PHE A 232 0.47 -15.97 5.08
N GLY A 233 0.43 -15.06 4.12
CA GLY A 233 0.99 -15.24 2.79
C GLY A 233 2.25 -14.39 2.61
N SER A 234 3.14 -14.84 1.73
CA SER A 234 4.27 -14.06 1.25
C SER A 234 4.52 -14.28 -0.23
N VAL A 235 5.08 -13.26 -0.87
CA VAL A 235 5.45 -13.25 -2.29
C VAL A 235 6.85 -12.69 -2.49
N ALA A 236 7.52 -13.11 -3.56
CA ALA A 236 8.94 -12.88 -3.76
C ALA A 236 9.35 -12.95 -5.23
N ASP A 237 10.58 -12.54 -5.50
CA ASP A 237 11.28 -12.63 -6.78
C ASP A 237 11.51 -14.06 -7.27
N ASP A 238 11.38 -15.05 -6.38
CA ASP A 238 11.44 -16.47 -6.74
C ASP A 238 10.16 -16.97 -7.43
N GLN A 239 9.26 -16.04 -7.80
CA GLN A 239 8.03 -16.24 -8.55
C GLN A 239 6.94 -16.99 -7.76
N LYS A 240 7.11 -17.12 -6.45
CA LYS A 240 6.24 -17.95 -5.60
C LYS A 240 5.34 -17.14 -4.70
N LEU A 241 4.13 -17.66 -4.56
CA LEU A 241 3.27 -17.41 -3.39
C LEU A 241 3.51 -18.53 -2.38
N MET A 242 3.85 -18.19 -1.15
CA MET A 242 3.96 -19.13 -0.03
C MET A 242 2.91 -18.83 1.03
N ILE A 243 2.21 -19.88 1.49
CA ILE A 243 1.27 -19.81 2.63
C ILE A 243 1.92 -20.48 3.83
N TRP A 244 2.00 -19.74 4.91
CA TRP A 244 2.69 -20.11 6.13
C TRP A 244 1.70 -20.32 7.27
N ASP A 245 2.07 -21.21 8.20
CA ASP A 245 1.35 -21.41 9.45
C ASP A 245 2.33 -21.29 10.61
N THR A 246 2.12 -20.29 11.47
CA THR A 246 2.97 -20.03 12.64
C THR A 246 2.96 -21.15 13.68
N ARG A 247 2.01 -22.09 13.61
CA ARG A 247 1.95 -23.28 14.47
C ARG A 247 2.88 -24.39 13.97
N SER A 248 3.39 -24.28 12.75
CA SER A 248 4.37 -25.21 12.20
C SER A 248 5.69 -25.12 12.94
N ASN A 249 6.32 -26.26 13.22
CA ASN A 249 7.67 -26.32 13.78
C ASN A 249 8.77 -26.03 12.73
N SER A 250 8.42 -25.93 11.44
CA SER A 250 9.37 -25.65 10.37
C SER A 250 9.20 -24.23 9.87
N THR A 251 10.25 -23.43 9.99
CA THR A 251 10.30 -22.04 9.50
C THR A 251 10.91 -21.91 8.11
N SER A 252 11.49 -22.99 7.57
CA SER A 252 12.09 -23.04 6.22
C SER A 252 11.19 -23.71 5.19
N LYS A 253 10.03 -24.24 5.60
CA LYS A 253 9.07 -24.89 4.70
C LYS A 253 7.68 -24.31 4.92
N PRO A 254 7.09 -23.64 3.92
CA PRO A 254 5.72 -23.17 4.01
C PRO A 254 4.75 -24.35 3.99
N SER A 255 3.51 -24.12 4.45
CA SER A 255 2.42 -25.09 4.36
C SER A 255 2.04 -25.35 2.90
N HIS A 256 2.03 -24.30 2.09
CA HIS A 256 1.83 -24.38 0.64
C HIS A 256 2.81 -23.45 -0.08
N SER A 257 3.25 -23.88 -1.27
CA SER A 257 4.07 -23.09 -2.17
C SER A 257 3.52 -23.25 -3.58
N VAL A 258 3.24 -22.13 -4.24
CA VAL A 258 2.64 -22.07 -5.57
C VAL A 258 3.56 -21.26 -6.47
N ASP A 259 3.92 -21.80 -7.63
CA ASP A 259 4.56 -21.04 -8.71
C ASP A 259 3.52 -20.07 -9.29
N ALA A 260 3.40 -18.89 -8.69
CA ALA A 260 2.25 -18.00 -8.86
C ALA A 260 2.29 -17.26 -10.20
N HIS A 261 3.48 -16.86 -10.63
CA HIS A 261 3.72 -16.07 -11.83
C HIS A 261 4.98 -16.56 -12.57
N ASN A 262 5.26 -15.99 -13.74
CA ASN A 262 6.45 -16.26 -14.54
C ASN A 262 7.52 -15.16 -14.39
N ALA A 263 7.23 -14.14 -13.56
CA ALA A 263 8.11 -13.06 -13.14
C ALA A 263 7.97 -12.84 -11.63
N GLU A 264 8.69 -11.85 -11.12
CA GLU A 264 8.69 -11.36 -9.75
C GLU A 264 7.26 -11.04 -9.27
N VAL A 265 6.94 -11.39 -8.03
CA VAL A 265 5.61 -11.19 -7.45
C VAL A 265 5.71 -10.15 -6.35
N ASN A 266 5.21 -8.95 -6.63
CA ASN A 266 5.52 -7.74 -5.87
C ASN A 266 4.56 -7.48 -4.70
N CYS A 267 3.34 -7.98 -4.77
CA CYS A 267 2.31 -7.69 -3.76
C CYS A 267 1.28 -8.81 -3.60
N LEU A 268 0.69 -8.89 -2.42
CA LEU A 268 -0.46 -9.77 -2.15
C LEU A 268 -1.50 -9.13 -1.23
N SER A 269 -2.75 -9.51 -1.40
CA SER A 269 -3.84 -9.07 -0.52
C SER A 269 -4.88 -10.16 -0.32
N PHE A 270 -5.14 -10.51 0.94
CA PHE A 270 -6.26 -11.38 1.33
C PHE A 270 -7.57 -10.60 1.25
N ASN A 271 -8.62 -11.26 0.78
CA ASN A 271 -9.95 -10.67 0.75
C ASN A 271 -10.51 -10.58 2.19
N PRO A 272 -11.03 -9.42 2.63
CA PRO A 272 -11.56 -9.25 3.99
C PRO A 272 -12.86 -10.01 4.26
N TYR A 273 -13.59 -10.40 3.22
CA TYR A 273 -14.89 -11.07 3.31
C TYR A 273 -14.84 -12.54 2.91
N SER A 274 -13.95 -12.90 1.98
CA SER A 274 -13.81 -14.27 1.46
C SER A 274 -12.53 -14.93 1.98
N GLU A 275 -12.68 -15.83 2.96
CA GLU A 275 -11.56 -16.46 3.69
C GLU A 275 -10.58 -17.26 2.79
N PHE A 276 -11.01 -17.72 1.62
CA PHE A 276 -10.17 -18.53 0.73
C PHE A 276 -9.62 -17.77 -0.48
N ILE A 277 -9.90 -16.46 -0.56
CA ILE A 277 -9.55 -15.65 -1.72
C ILE A 277 -8.43 -14.67 -1.36
N LEU A 278 -7.41 -14.63 -2.21
CA LEU A 278 -6.37 -13.63 -2.18
C LEU A 278 -5.98 -13.28 -3.62
N ALA A 279 -5.44 -12.07 -3.81
CA ALA A 279 -4.91 -11.59 -5.08
C ALA A 279 -3.39 -11.39 -4.96
N THR A 280 -2.67 -11.59 -6.07
CA THR A 280 -1.23 -11.29 -6.18
C THR A 280 -0.96 -10.47 -7.43
N GLY A 281 -0.06 -9.49 -7.35
CA GLY A 281 0.37 -8.66 -8.47
C GLY A 281 1.79 -9.00 -8.94
N SER A 282 2.00 -9.01 -10.25
CA SER A 282 3.27 -9.36 -10.93
C SER A 282 3.25 -8.79 -12.35
N ASP A 283 4.41 -8.74 -13.01
CA ASP A 283 4.57 -8.38 -14.43
C ASP A 283 4.08 -9.50 -15.38
N LEU A 284 4.70 -10.69 -15.31
CA LEU A 284 4.41 -11.82 -16.19
C LEU A 284 3.64 -12.92 -15.48
N ARG A 285 2.41 -13.17 -15.93
CA ARG A 285 1.47 -14.04 -15.20
C ARG A 285 1.56 -15.51 -15.61
N ASN A 286 1.44 -16.43 -14.65
CA ASN A 286 1.35 -17.87 -14.90
C ASN A 286 -0.14 -18.28 -15.00
N LEU A 287 -0.49 -19.15 -15.96
CA LEU A 287 -1.88 -19.55 -16.24
C LEU A 287 -2.29 -20.91 -15.67
N LYS A 288 -1.37 -21.66 -15.05
CA LYS A 288 -1.57 -23.10 -14.81
C LYS A 288 -2.41 -23.46 -13.58
N LEU A 289 -2.50 -22.59 -12.56
CA LEU A 289 -3.15 -22.91 -11.27
C LEU A 289 -3.98 -21.76 -10.67
N LYS A 290 -4.27 -20.71 -11.43
CA LYS A 290 -5.02 -19.54 -10.93
C LYS A 290 -6.52 -19.64 -11.18
N LEU A 291 -7.30 -19.02 -10.31
CA LEU A 291 -8.75 -18.89 -10.47
C LEU A 291 -9.11 -17.96 -11.64
N HIS A 292 -8.41 -16.81 -11.75
CA HIS A 292 -8.64 -15.79 -12.77
C HIS A 292 -7.38 -14.94 -13.04
N SER A 293 -7.36 -14.18 -14.14
CA SER A 293 -6.30 -13.23 -14.51
C SER A 293 -6.90 -11.88 -14.88
N PHE A 294 -6.57 -10.81 -14.16
CA PHE A 294 -7.03 -9.46 -14.49
C PHE A 294 -6.09 -8.80 -15.51
N GLU A 295 -6.59 -8.43 -16.70
CA GLU A 295 -5.81 -7.94 -17.86
C GLU A 295 -6.24 -6.54 -18.31
N PRO A 296 -5.53 -5.48 -17.87
CA PRO A 296 -5.18 -4.38 -18.78
C PRO A 296 -3.96 -3.54 -18.34
N HIS A 297 -3.29 -3.89 -17.23
CA HIS A 297 -2.04 -3.21 -16.84
C HIS A 297 -0.98 -3.39 -17.92
N LYS A 298 -0.24 -2.32 -18.20
CA LYS A 298 0.75 -2.27 -19.29
C LYS A 298 2.19 -2.41 -18.81
N ASP A 299 2.39 -2.49 -17.50
CA ASP A 299 3.68 -2.50 -16.83
C ASP A 299 3.52 -3.13 -15.43
N GLU A 300 4.62 -3.22 -14.69
CA GLU A 300 4.72 -3.86 -13.37
C GLU A 300 3.68 -3.33 -12.37
N ILE A 301 3.04 -4.25 -11.66
CA ILE A 301 2.08 -3.95 -10.58
C ILE A 301 2.82 -3.99 -9.25
N PHE A 302 2.71 -2.94 -8.44
CA PHE A 302 3.38 -2.83 -7.13
C PHE A 302 2.42 -2.93 -5.94
N GLN A 303 1.13 -2.66 -6.14
CA GLN A 303 0.16 -2.72 -5.06
C GLN A 303 -1.17 -3.31 -5.52
N VAL A 304 -1.77 -4.10 -4.64
CA VAL A 304 -3.12 -4.67 -4.81
C VAL A 304 -3.85 -4.59 -3.47
N GLN A 305 -5.08 -4.08 -3.47
CA GLN A 305 -5.91 -4.02 -2.26
C GLN A 305 -7.38 -4.27 -2.57
N TRP A 306 -7.99 -5.17 -1.78
CA TRP A 306 -9.43 -5.36 -1.76
C TRP A 306 -10.14 -4.15 -1.17
N SER A 307 -11.33 -3.84 -1.70
CA SER A 307 -12.22 -2.87 -1.05
C SER A 307 -12.59 -3.37 0.35
N PRO A 308 -12.56 -2.49 1.37
CA PRO A 308 -13.02 -2.80 2.71
C PRO A 308 -14.54 -2.66 2.86
N HIS A 309 -15.29 -2.49 1.76
CA HIS A 309 -16.75 -2.33 1.74
C HIS A 309 -17.45 -3.35 0.83
N ASN A 310 -16.79 -3.80 -0.23
CA ASN A 310 -17.37 -4.70 -1.22
C ASN A 310 -16.46 -5.90 -1.50
N GLU A 311 -17.00 -7.10 -1.31
CA GLU A 311 -16.23 -8.36 -1.43
C GLU A 311 -15.72 -8.67 -2.84
N THR A 312 -16.36 -8.14 -3.88
CA THR A 312 -15.99 -8.37 -5.29
C THR A 312 -15.13 -7.26 -5.87
N ILE A 313 -14.86 -6.19 -5.10
CA ILE A 313 -14.11 -5.04 -5.60
C ILE A 313 -12.64 -5.14 -5.18
N LEU A 314 -11.76 -5.06 -6.17
CA LEU A 314 -10.31 -5.07 -6.02
C LEU A 314 -9.74 -3.84 -6.72
N ALA A 315 -8.65 -3.27 -6.22
CA ALA A 315 -7.87 -2.30 -6.98
C ALA A 315 -6.41 -2.73 -7.10
N SER A 316 -5.75 -2.29 -8.17
CA SER A 316 -4.32 -2.50 -8.39
C SER A 316 -3.68 -1.28 -9.06
N SER A 317 -2.40 -1.04 -8.75
CA SER A 317 -1.64 0.08 -9.30
C SER A 317 -0.17 -0.27 -9.52
N GLY A 318 0.50 0.48 -10.41
CA GLY A 318 1.88 0.17 -10.76
C GLY A 318 2.65 1.24 -11.53
N THR A 319 3.64 0.79 -12.30
CA THR A 319 4.54 1.62 -13.12
C THR A 319 3.82 2.32 -14.27
N ASP A 320 2.76 1.72 -14.79
CA ASP A 320 1.96 2.24 -15.91
C ASP A 320 1.15 3.50 -15.58
N ARG A 321 1.27 4.01 -14.34
CA ARG A 321 0.63 5.24 -13.84
C ARG A 321 -0.89 5.15 -13.78
N ARG A 322 -1.45 3.93 -13.84
CA ARG A 322 -2.88 3.67 -13.72
C ARG A 322 -3.19 2.96 -12.41
N LEU A 323 -4.30 3.35 -11.81
CA LEU A 323 -4.96 2.55 -10.78
C LEU A 323 -6.23 1.98 -11.40
N ASN A 324 -6.28 0.67 -11.51
CA ASN A 324 -7.42 -0.03 -12.07
C ASN A 324 -8.29 -0.56 -10.92
N VAL A 325 -9.61 -0.41 -11.05
CA VAL A 325 -10.61 -0.99 -10.15
C VAL A 325 -11.31 -2.13 -10.89
N TRP A 326 -11.39 -3.29 -10.26
CA TRP A 326 -11.97 -4.52 -10.77
C TRP A 326 -13.26 -4.86 -10.04
N ASP A 327 -14.21 -5.44 -10.75
CA ASP A 327 -15.38 -6.09 -10.17
C ASP A 327 -15.45 -7.56 -10.60
N LEU A 328 -15.13 -8.44 -9.65
CA LEU A 328 -15.11 -9.89 -9.88
C LEU A 328 -16.49 -10.46 -10.24
N SER A 329 -17.58 -9.75 -9.91
CA SER A 329 -18.93 -10.23 -10.21
C SER A 329 -19.24 -10.23 -11.71
N LYS A 330 -18.50 -9.44 -12.50
CA LYS A 330 -18.67 -9.28 -13.94
C LYS A 330 -17.79 -10.21 -14.78
N ILE A 331 -16.99 -11.07 -14.14
CA ILE A 331 -16.14 -12.01 -14.86
C ILE A 331 -17.01 -12.92 -15.75
N GLY A 332 -16.72 -12.89 -17.05
CA GLY A 332 -17.42 -13.71 -18.04
C GLY A 332 -18.74 -13.14 -18.56
N GLU A 333 -19.07 -11.88 -18.23
CA GLU A 333 -20.18 -11.17 -18.88
C GLU A 333 -19.92 -10.98 -20.39
N GLU A 334 -20.98 -11.03 -21.19
CA GLU A 334 -20.89 -10.77 -22.63
C GLU A 334 -20.74 -9.27 -22.91
N GLN A 335 -19.72 -8.90 -23.67
CA GLN A 335 -19.47 -7.52 -24.10
C GLN A 335 -19.75 -7.33 -25.59
N SER A 336 -20.08 -6.09 -25.98
CA SER A 336 -20.04 -5.72 -27.39
C SER A 336 -18.59 -5.72 -27.90
N PRO A 337 -18.36 -5.80 -29.22
CA PRO A 337 -17.00 -5.68 -29.77
C PRO A 337 -16.32 -4.35 -29.43
N GLU A 338 -17.10 -3.28 -29.26
CA GLU A 338 -16.60 -1.94 -28.91
C GLU A 338 -16.11 -1.93 -27.45
N ASP A 339 -16.91 -2.45 -26.51
CA ASP A 339 -16.51 -2.51 -25.08
C ASP A 339 -15.31 -3.44 -24.85
N ALA A 340 -15.19 -4.51 -25.64
CA ALA A 340 -14.07 -5.45 -25.57
C ALA A 340 -12.73 -4.84 -26.04
N GLU A 341 -12.76 -3.75 -26.82
CA GLU A 341 -11.55 -2.99 -27.16
C GLU A 341 -11.06 -2.14 -25.97
N ASP A 342 -11.97 -1.72 -25.08
CA ASP A 342 -11.65 -0.91 -23.89
C ASP A 342 -11.10 -1.75 -22.74
N GLY A 343 -11.50 -3.02 -22.64
CA GLY A 343 -10.99 -3.96 -21.64
C GLY A 343 -11.95 -5.11 -21.33
N PRO A 344 -11.54 -6.04 -20.44
CA PRO A 344 -12.39 -7.14 -20.01
C PRO A 344 -13.59 -6.63 -19.18
N PRO A 345 -14.69 -7.41 -19.06
CA PRO A 345 -15.92 -6.94 -18.42
C PRO A 345 -15.76 -6.65 -16.93
N GLU A 346 -14.81 -7.31 -16.27
CA GLU A 346 -14.47 -7.07 -14.87
C GLU A 346 -13.64 -5.79 -14.64
N LEU A 347 -13.16 -5.10 -15.68
CA LEU A 347 -12.52 -3.79 -15.53
C LEU A 347 -13.61 -2.73 -15.29
N LEU A 348 -13.74 -2.28 -14.04
CA LEU A 348 -14.77 -1.33 -13.65
C LEU A 348 -14.37 0.12 -13.91
N PHE A 349 -13.11 0.47 -13.62
CA PHE A 349 -12.64 1.84 -13.71
C PHE A 349 -11.13 1.93 -13.89
N ILE A 350 -10.66 2.92 -14.64
CA ILE A 350 -9.23 3.27 -14.78
C ILE A 350 -9.03 4.69 -14.26
N HIS A 351 -8.36 4.82 -13.13
CA HIS A 351 -7.90 6.12 -12.63
C HIS A 351 -6.62 6.55 -13.36
N GLY A 352 -6.72 7.65 -14.10
CA GLY A 352 -5.63 8.21 -14.91
C GLY A 352 -5.05 9.53 -14.40
N GLY A 353 -5.26 9.86 -13.12
CA GLY A 353 -4.86 11.15 -12.54
C GLY A 353 -3.38 11.30 -12.22
N HIS A 354 -2.60 10.21 -12.22
CA HIS A 354 -1.17 10.23 -11.94
C HIS A 354 -0.34 10.36 -13.23
N THR A 355 0.73 11.16 -13.16
CA THR A 355 1.68 11.37 -14.26
C THR A 355 3.03 10.68 -14.04
N ALA A 356 3.15 9.89 -12.97
CA ALA A 356 4.32 9.10 -12.62
C ALA A 356 3.85 7.79 -11.97
N LYS A 357 4.78 6.84 -11.74
CA LYS A 357 4.46 5.56 -11.11
C LYS A 357 3.71 5.74 -9.79
N ILE A 358 2.76 4.86 -9.51
CA ILE A 358 1.99 4.88 -8.27
C ILE A 358 2.68 3.97 -7.26
N SER A 359 3.25 4.56 -6.20
CA SER A 359 4.01 3.81 -5.19
C SER A 359 3.13 3.02 -4.22
N ASP A 360 2.01 3.60 -3.77
CA ASP A 360 1.07 2.98 -2.84
C ASP A 360 -0.30 3.65 -2.97
N PHE A 361 -1.35 2.97 -2.54
CA PHE A 361 -2.68 3.54 -2.41
C PHE A 361 -3.44 2.89 -1.25
N SER A 362 -4.52 3.53 -0.81
CA SER A 362 -5.36 3.02 0.27
C SER A 362 -6.81 3.36 0.02
N TRP A 363 -7.67 2.35 0.12
CA TRP A 363 -9.12 2.55 0.27
C TRP A 363 -9.39 3.29 1.58
N ASN A 364 -10.31 4.25 1.57
CA ASN A 364 -10.81 4.84 2.81
C ASN A 364 -11.67 3.77 3.51
N PRO A 365 -11.47 3.47 4.80
CA PRO A 365 -12.25 2.42 5.49
C PRO A 365 -13.64 2.89 5.93
N ASN A 366 -13.92 4.19 5.91
CA ASN A 366 -15.16 4.79 6.42
C ASN A 366 -16.06 5.34 5.30
N GLU A 367 -15.48 5.81 4.20
CA GLU A 367 -16.21 6.30 3.01
C GLU A 367 -16.04 5.30 1.85
N PRO A 368 -17.13 4.75 1.29
CA PRO A 368 -17.12 3.73 0.23
C PRO A 368 -16.70 4.22 -1.16
#